data_AF-A0A7Z0WMA3-F1
#
_entry.id   AF-A0A7Z0WMA3-F1
#
_cell.length_a   1.000
_cell.length_b   1.000
_cell.length_c   1.000
_cell.angle_alpha   90.00
_cell.angle_beta   90.00
_cell.angle_gamma   90.00
#
_symmetry.space_group_name_H-M   'P 1'
#
loop_
_entity.id
_entity.type
_entity.pdbx_description
1 polymer ?
#
loop_
_entity_poly.entity_id
_entity_poly.type
_entity_poly.pdbx_seq_one_letter_code
_entity_poly.pdbx_strand_id
1 'polypeptide(L)'
;MNGRDRPIRSFFGPVWRAVVAVALGLGVLTVASAPASAAVPVAGGTYQINVLNSGKCMEVQSGTTDNGALLRQWQCTQATWQRYRLQSAGSGVYTFASAHTGKCLEIRNGTTEMFAQVQQWDCTGAAWQRWRLVASGTDSYQIVNDVTGLCLSNKDAGQDNGVAIVQETCTANTNKRWRFAPDGSTQQPTVAADGTGLHRTVQAAVDAAPTNSPSRILITIKPGTYRGVVTVPSNKPNITFEGLGTSPSQVLIVNNHSAYTHGTSGSATAFLNGRDFLAVNLTISNDFDENSTPEGHQAVAVNLGADRAVFRDVRLLGDQDTFLVNDSARAYMVDSYVEGTVDFIFGGGTMVFHRTSVYEKRSTGGPITAASTAAEKRYGLMFYQSTITGSGSNNTTLGRPWRPNAQVLYRETSLSGTIRTSQPWTDMSDNSWRDARFLEYRNTGAGAGTNSNRPQLSDAQAGEYTPQKYLAGTDGWNPIG
;
A
#
# COMPACT_ATOMS: atom_id res chain seq x y z
N MET A 1 -2.31 118.19 -26.31
CA MET A 1 -3.22 118.54 -25.19
C MET A 1 -3.04 117.48 -24.11
N ASN A 2 -2.74 117.92 -22.87
CA ASN A 2 -2.03 117.16 -21.83
C ASN A 2 -2.94 116.49 -20.79
N GLY A 3 -2.62 115.22 -20.48
CA GLY A 3 -2.35 114.60 -19.16
C GLY A 3 -3.28 114.77 -17.95
N ARG A 4 -3.59 113.64 -17.26
CA ARG A 4 -3.15 113.26 -15.88
C ARG A 4 -4.03 112.17 -15.21
N ASP A 5 -3.33 111.26 -14.53
CA ASP A 5 -3.52 110.66 -13.18
C ASP A 5 -4.78 109.89 -12.70
N ARG A 6 -4.44 108.79 -11.97
CA ARG A 6 -5.03 108.20 -10.73
C ARG A 6 -5.96 106.95 -10.80
N PRO A 7 -6.01 106.11 -9.72
CA PRO A 7 -5.82 104.65 -9.76
C PRO A 7 -6.95 103.86 -9.03
N ILE A 8 -6.73 102.57 -8.66
CA ILE A 8 -7.39 101.68 -7.62
C ILE A 8 -7.42 100.22 -8.14
N ARG A 9 -7.16 99.08 -7.46
CA ARG A 9 -6.90 98.63 -6.06
C ARG A 9 -6.26 97.21 -6.11
N SER A 10 -5.54 96.81 -5.06
CA SER A 10 -5.01 95.44 -4.83
C SER A 10 -5.86 94.61 -3.86
N PHE A 11 -5.95 93.30 -4.04
CA PHE A 11 -6.17 92.30 -2.97
C PHE A 11 -5.53 90.95 -3.35
N PHE A 12 -4.87 90.30 -2.39
CA PHE A 12 -4.08 89.05 -2.50
C PHE A 12 -4.93 87.78 -2.33
N GLY A 13 -4.53 86.69 -2.99
CA GLY A 13 -4.92 85.29 -2.70
C GLY A 13 -3.86 84.30 -3.24
N PRO A 14 -3.55 83.18 -2.55
CA PRO A 14 -2.34 82.38 -2.78
C PRO A 14 -2.48 81.35 -3.91
N VAL A 15 -1.40 81.17 -4.68
CA VAL A 15 -1.27 80.21 -5.78
C VAL A 15 -0.83 78.84 -5.25
N TRP A 16 -1.68 77.83 -5.41
CA TRP A 16 -1.30 76.41 -5.29
C TRP A 16 -0.64 75.94 -6.60
N ARG A 17 0.60 75.44 -6.52
CA ARG A 17 1.29 74.78 -7.63
C ARG A 17 0.90 73.30 -7.67
N ALA A 18 0.24 72.87 -8.74
CA ALA A 18 0.02 71.46 -9.04
C ALA A 18 1.31 70.85 -9.61
N VAL A 19 1.81 69.79 -8.97
CA VAL A 19 2.90 68.93 -9.48
C VAL A 19 2.27 67.84 -10.34
N VAL A 20 2.62 67.80 -11.63
CA VAL A 20 2.28 66.69 -12.52
C VAL A 20 3.33 65.60 -12.32
N ALA A 21 2.93 64.46 -11.74
CA ALA A 21 3.76 63.28 -11.65
C ALA A 21 3.64 62.46 -12.95
N VAL A 22 4.73 62.35 -13.71
CA VAL A 22 4.85 61.42 -14.83
C VAL A 22 5.21 60.05 -14.26
N ALA A 23 4.28 59.11 -14.27
CA ALA A 23 4.53 57.72 -13.92
C ALA A 23 5.25 57.02 -15.09
N LEU A 24 6.55 56.78 -14.94
CA LEU A 24 7.30 55.87 -15.80
C LEU A 24 6.89 54.43 -15.44
N GLY A 25 6.06 53.82 -16.29
CA GLY A 25 5.71 52.41 -16.18
C GLY A 25 6.94 51.55 -16.48
N LEU A 26 7.56 51.00 -15.44
CA LEU A 26 8.50 49.88 -15.56
C LEU A 26 7.70 48.64 -15.98
N GLY A 27 7.61 48.41 -17.29
CA GLY A 27 7.13 47.15 -17.84
C GLY A 27 8.08 46.03 -17.41
N VAL A 28 7.67 45.23 -16.44
CA VAL A 28 8.33 43.97 -16.13
C VAL A 28 8.10 43.05 -17.32
N LEU A 29 9.11 42.90 -18.18
CA LEU A 29 9.16 41.82 -19.15
C LEU A 29 9.25 40.51 -18.36
N THR A 30 8.11 39.84 -18.19
CA THR A 30 8.09 38.43 -17.83
C THR A 30 8.66 37.67 -19.01
N VAL A 31 9.95 37.32 -18.94
CA VAL A 31 10.50 36.29 -19.81
C VAL A 31 9.78 35.01 -19.39
N ALA A 32 8.77 34.61 -20.16
CA ALA A 32 8.19 33.29 -20.03
C ALA A 32 9.32 32.30 -20.30
N SER A 33 9.81 31.63 -19.25
CA SER A 33 10.70 30.51 -19.39
C SER A 33 9.99 29.47 -20.25
N ALA A 34 10.59 29.11 -21.39
CA ALA A 34 10.12 27.97 -22.16
C ALA A 34 9.99 26.77 -21.20
N PRO A 35 8.95 25.93 -21.33
CA PRO A 35 8.85 24.73 -20.51
C PRO A 35 10.14 23.94 -20.70
N ALA A 36 10.82 23.63 -19.60
CA ALA A 36 12.06 22.86 -19.65
C ALA A 36 11.77 21.57 -20.42
N SER A 37 12.41 21.43 -21.59
CA SER A 37 12.35 20.20 -22.36
C SER A 37 12.90 19.08 -21.48
N ALA A 38 12.20 17.95 -21.45
CA ALA A 38 12.65 16.78 -20.71
C ALA A 38 14.10 16.44 -21.12
N ALA A 39 14.97 16.28 -20.13
CA ALA A 39 16.37 15.91 -20.39
C ALA A 39 16.42 14.47 -20.90
N VAL A 40 16.84 14.27 -22.15
CA VAL A 40 16.87 12.96 -22.81
C VAL A 40 17.59 11.94 -21.91
N PRO A 41 17.02 10.74 -21.68
CA PRO A 41 17.69 9.69 -20.92
C PRO A 41 19.12 9.45 -21.43
N VAL A 42 20.06 9.40 -20.49
CA VAL A 42 21.50 9.32 -20.78
C VAL A 42 21.83 7.92 -21.29
N ALA A 43 22.46 7.86 -22.47
CA ALA A 43 22.97 6.60 -23.01
C ALA A 43 23.98 5.97 -22.03
N GLY A 44 23.91 4.65 -21.87
CA GLY A 44 24.69 3.87 -20.92
C GLY A 44 24.00 3.70 -19.56
N GLY A 45 23.01 4.54 -19.23
CA GLY A 45 22.20 4.42 -18.03
C GLY A 45 21.23 3.24 -18.07
N THR A 46 20.93 2.69 -16.90
CA THR A 46 19.84 1.72 -16.71
C THR A 46 18.61 2.45 -16.18
N TYR A 47 17.42 2.04 -16.58
CA TYR A 47 16.17 2.72 -16.23
C TYR A 47 15.05 1.72 -15.91
N GLN A 48 14.20 2.07 -14.96
CA GLN A 48 12.83 1.57 -14.88
C GLN A 48 11.94 2.47 -15.75
N ILE A 49 11.11 1.88 -16.61
CA ILE A 49 10.33 2.61 -17.62
C ILE A 49 8.84 2.46 -17.32
N ASN A 50 8.16 3.57 -17.01
CA ASN A 50 6.76 3.60 -16.59
C ASN A 50 5.85 4.15 -17.70
N VAL A 51 4.70 3.54 -17.93
CA VAL A 51 3.68 4.14 -18.79
C VAL A 51 2.82 5.12 -18.00
N LEU A 52 2.54 6.30 -18.57
CA LEU A 52 1.85 7.38 -17.86
C LEU A 52 0.37 7.10 -17.56
N ASN A 53 -0.32 6.25 -18.32
CA ASN A 53 -1.75 5.99 -18.08
C ASN A 53 -2.03 5.17 -16.81
N SER A 54 -1.09 4.33 -16.37
CA SER A 54 -1.25 3.46 -15.20
C SER A 54 -0.18 3.66 -14.13
N GLY A 55 0.94 4.30 -14.46
CA GLY A 55 2.12 4.41 -13.61
C GLY A 55 2.93 3.11 -13.49
N LYS A 56 2.46 2.01 -14.11
CA LYS A 56 3.09 0.69 -14.07
C LYS A 56 4.30 0.60 -14.98
N CYS A 57 5.12 -0.42 -14.72
CA CYS A 57 6.42 -0.60 -15.35
C CYS A 57 6.36 -1.56 -16.51
N MET A 58 7.13 -1.27 -17.56
CA MET A 58 7.40 -2.22 -18.62
C MET A 58 8.22 -3.39 -18.08
N GLU A 59 7.76 -4.61 -18.34
CA GLU A 59 8.29 -5.84 -17.77
C GLU A 59 8.49 -6.90 -18.86
N VAL A 60 9.61 -7.63 -18.83
CA VAL A 60 9.74 -8.93 -19.51
C VAL A 60 8.92 -9.96 -18.75
N GLN A 61 7.91 -10.53 -19.40
CA GLN A 61 6.93 -11.42 -18.81
C GLN A 61 7.59 -12.51 -17.95
N SER A 62 7.27 -12.51 -16.66
CA SER A 62 7.74 -13.51 -15.69
C SER A 62 9.28 -13.58 -15.55
N GLY A 63 10.02 -12.60 -16.06
CA GLY A 63 11.49 -12.59 -16.01
C GLY A 63 12.15 -13.77 -16.74
N THR A 64 11.48 -14.43 -17.69
CA THR A 64 12.15 -15.50 -18.47
C THR A 64 13.37 -14.96 -19.22
N THR A 65 14.37 -15.82 -19.36
CA THR A 65 15.63 -15.54 -20.06
C THR A 65 15.56 -15.81 -21.56
N ASP A 66 14.45 -16.34 -22.06
CA ASP A 66 14.33 -16.86 -23.42
C ASP A 66 14.18 -15.76 -24.48
N ASN A 67 14.66 -16.06 -25.69
CA ASN A 67 14.30 -15.31 -26.89
C ASN A 67 12.80 -15.46 -27.17
N GLY A 68 12.13 -14.34 -27.45
CA GLY A 68 10.69 -14.30 -27.67
C GLY A 68 9.86 -14.03 -26.42
N ALA A 69 10.48 -13.81 -25.26
CA ALA A 69 9.75 -13.40 -24.07
C ALA A 69 9.07 -12.04 -24.30
N LEU A 70 7.76 -11.99 -24.09
CA LEU A 70 6.92 -10.84 -24.41
C LEU A 70 7.01 -9.74 -23.34
N LEU A 71 6.84 -8.49 -23.77
CA LEU A 71 6.77 -7.35 -22.86
C LEU A 71 5.31 -7.06 -22.49
N ARG A 72 5.11 -6.73 -21.22
CA ARG A 72 3.81 -6.34 -20.63
C ARG A 72 4.01 -5.23 -19.62
N GLN A 73 2.93 -4.55 -19.23
CA GLN A 73 2.96 -3.73 -18.02
C GLN A 73 2.78 -4.59 -16.77
N TRP A 74 3.43 -4.21 -15.68
CA TRP A 74 3.23 -4.83 -14.37
C TRP A 74 3.47 -3.82 -13.24
N GLN A 75 3.00 -4.13 -12.03
CA GLN A 75 3.35 -3.34 -10.85
C GLN A 75 4.87 -3.16 -10.77
N CYS A 76 5.29 -1.93 -10.51
CA CYS A 76 6.71 -1.60 -10.43
C CYS A 76 7.34 -2.26 -9.21
N THR A 77 8.45 -2.97 -9.43
CA THR A 77 9.23 -3.64 -8.38
C THR A 77 10.72 -3.30 -8.53
N GLN A 78 11.54 -3.87 -7.65
CA GLN A 78 13.01 -3.82 -7.79
C GLN A 78 13.56 -4.95 -8.68
N ALA A 79 12.71 -5.69 -9.39
CA ALA A 79 13.14 -6.79 -10.23
C ALA A 79 14.00 -6.31 -11.42
N THR A 80 15.08 -7.04 -11.69
CA THR A 80 16.04 -6.70 -12.76
C THR A 80 15.43 -6.83 -14.16
N TRP A 81 14.36 -7.62 -14.34
CA TRP A 81 13.64 -7.76 -15.61
C TRP A 81 12.60 -6.65 -15.86
N GLN A 82 12.54 -5.65 -14.96
CA GLN A 82 11.88 -4.36 -15.16
C GLN A 82 12.91 -3.21 -15.28
N ARG A 83 14.17 -3.54 -15.57
CA ARG A 83 15.26 -2.58 -15.75
C ARG A 83 15.82 -2.72 -17.16
N TYR A 84 16.02 -1.59 -17.83
CA TYR A 84 16.51 -1.55 -19.21
C TYR A 84 17.68 -0.61 -19.32
N ARG A 85 18.82 -1.13 -19.77
CA ARG A 85 19.99 -0.36 -20.14
C ARG A 85 19.77 0.27 -21.50
N LEU A 86 19.76 1.59 -21.54
CA LEU A 86 19.67 2.35 -22.77
C LEU A 86 21.05 2.42 -23.41
N GLN A 87 21.22 1.89 -24.62
CA GLN A 87 22.50 1.88 -25.33
C GLN A 87 22.39 2.76 -26.58
N SER A 88 23.41 3.57 -26.87
CA SER A 88 23.44 4.36 -28.10
C SER A 88 23.68 3.46 -29.31
N ALA A 89 22.86 3.64 -30.34
CA ALA A 89 23.03 3.07 -31.68
C ALA A 89 23.43 4.13 -32.72
N GLY A 90 23.81 5.34 -32.28
CA GLY A 90 24.20 6.47 -33.13
C GLY A 90 23.05 7.44 -33.44
N SER A 91 23.37 8.72 -33.65
CA SER A 91 22.44 9.75 -34.16
C SER A 91 21.06 9.84 -33.47
N GLY A 92 21.03 9.73 -32.13
CA GLY A 92 19.78 9.79 -31.34
C GLY A 92 18.91 8.53 -31.44
N VAL A 93 19.48 7.43 -31.95
CA VAL A 93 18.87 6.11 -31.99
C VAL A 93 19.47 5.26 -30.87
N TYR A 94 18.64 4.42 -30.27
CA TYR A 94 18.98 3.61 -29.11
C TYR A 94 18.52 2.15 -29.27
N THR A 95 19.19 1.28 -28.53
CA THR A 95 18.67 -0.06 -28.20
C THR A 95 18.37 -0.10 -26.69
N PHE A 96 17.40 -0.92 -26.29
CA PHE A 96 17.10 -1.18 -24.88
C PHE A 96 17.49 -2.60 -24.55
N ALA A 97 18.54 -2.79 -23.77
CA ALA A 97 18.93 -4.11 -23.28
C ALA A 97 18.29 -4.36 -21.90
N SER A 98 17.59 -5.46 -21.73
CA SER A 98 17.13 -5.93 -20.41
C SER A 98 18.33 -6.07 -19.48
N ALA A 99 18.30 -5.44 -18.30
CA ALA A 99 19.37 -5.58 -17.31
C ALA A 99 19.42 -6.98 -16.69
N HIS A 100 18.33 -7.75 -16.82
CA HIS A 100 18.28 -9.15 -16.38
C HIS A 100 19.04 -10.09 -17.32
N THR A 101 18.88 -9.92 -18.63
CA THR A 101 19.33 -10.91 -19.63
C THR A 101 20.40 -10.39 -20.58
N GLY A 102 20.60 -9.07 -20.65
CA GLY A 102 21.40 -8.42 -21.69
C GLY A 102 20.76 -8.41 -23.08
N LYS A 103 19.57 -8.98 -23.25
CA LYS A 103 18.84 -9.08 -24.53
C LYS A 103 18.14 -7.78 -24.89
N CYS A 104 18.05 -7.48 -26.18
CA CYS A 104 17.47 -6.25 -26.70
C CYS A 104 15.94 -6.36 -26.85
N LEU A 105 15.25 -5.26 -26.58
CA LEU A 105 13.83 -5.12 -26.90
C LEU A 105 13.63 -4.95 -28.41
N GLU A 106 12.67 -5.68 -28.95
CA GLU A 106 12.43 -5.73 -30.38
C GLU A 106 10.95 -5.90 -30.71
N ILE A 107 10.53 -5.41 -31.88
CA ILE A 107 9.23 -5.78 -32.44
C ILE A 107 9.26 -7.25 -32.84
N ARG A 108 8.32 -8.05 -32.34
CA ARG A 108 8.23 -9.48 -32.63
C ARG A 108 8.24 -9.75 -34.14
N ASN A 109 9.16 -10.60 -34.57
CA ASN A 109 9.38 -10.97 -35.97
C ASN A 109 9.74 -9.80 -36.91
N GLY A 110 10.11 -8.62 -36.37
CA GLY A 110 10.44 -7.44 -37.18
C GLY A 110 9.30 -6.92 -38.06
N THR A 111 8.05 -7.24 -37.73
CA THR A 111 6.88 -6.85 -38.54
C THR A 111 6.59 -5.35 -38.47
N THR A 112 6.01 -4.81 -39.54
CA THR A 112 5.53 -3.41 -39.60
C THR A 112 4.08 -3.26 -39.17
N GLU A 113 3.40 -4.38 -38.84
CA GLU A 113 1.98 -4.39 -38.48
C GLU A 113 1.70 -3.72 -37.14
N MET A 114 0.57 -2.99 -37.08
CA MET A 114 0.06 -2.44 -35.83
C MET A 114 -0.28 -3.55 -34.84
N PHE A 115 -0.16 -3.23 -33.55
CA PHE A 115 -0.40 -4.12 -32.41
C PHE A 115 0.55 -5.31 -32.28
N ALA A 116 1.63 -5.37 -33.07
CA ALA A 116 2.69 -6.32 -32.82
C ALA A 116 3.28 -6.10 -31.43
N GLN A 117 3.26 -7.15 -30.61
CA GLN A 117 3.81 -7.11 -29.26
C GLN A 117 5.33 -7.06 -29.29
N VAL A 118 5.90 -6.31 -28.36
CA VAL A 118 7.35 -6.25 -28.17
C VAL A 118 7.80 -7.53 -27.48
N GLN A 119 8.97 -8.03 -27.85
CA GLN A 119 9.64 -9.14 -27.18
C GLN A 119 11.09 -8.78 -26.85
N GLN A 120 11.75 -9.58 -26.01
CA GLN A 120 13.21 -9.56 -25.92
C GLN A 120 13.81 -10.59 -26.91
N TRP A 121 14.97 -10.25 -27.46
CA TRP A 121 15.78 -11.15 -28.29
C TRP A 121 17.26 -10.80 -28.17
N ASP A 122 18.15 -11.70 -28.57
CA ASP A 122 19.58 -11.38 -28.67
C ASP A 122 19.81 -10.08 -29.44
N CYS A 123 20.72 -9.24 -28.93
CA CYS A 123 21.05 -7.97 -29.54
C CYS A 123 21.79 -8.20 -30.86
N THR A 124 21.09 -8.02 -31.98
CA THR A 124 21.62 -8.19 -33.34
C THR A 124 21.97 -6.85 -34.01
N GLY A 125 21.49 -5.74 -33.44
CA GLY A 125 21.55 -4.43 -34.09
C GLY A 125 20.56 -4.29 -35.25
N ALA A 126 19.64 -5.24 -35.40
CA ALA A 126 18.59 -5.19 -36.41
C ALA A 126 17.71 -3.95 -36.24
N ALA A 127 17.14 -3.50 -37.34
CA ALA A 127 16.47 -2.21 -37.38
C ALA A 127 15.19 -2.17 -36.51
N TRP A 128 14.52 -3.31 -36.28
CA TRP A 128 13.40 -3.44 -35.35
C TRP A 128 13.79 -3.52 -33.86
N GLN A 129 15.10 -3.53 -33.55
CA GLN A 129 15.65 -3.36 -32.19
C GLN A 129 16.04 -1.91 -31.89
N ARG A 130 15.88 -1.00 -32.87
CA ARG A 130 16.30 0.40 -32.79
C ARG A 130 15.13 1.32 -32.53
N TRP A 131 15.36 2.30 -31.66
CA TRP A 131 14.31 3.16 -31.14
C TRP A 131 14.77 4.62 -31.05
N ARG A 132 13.86 5.55 -31.25
CA ARG A 132 14.03 6.99 -31.04
C ARG A 132 13.20 7.43 -29.85
N LEU A 133 13.74 8.34 -29.06
CA LEU A 133 13.03 8.96 -27.94
C LEU A 133 12.54 10.34 -28.37
N VAL A 134 11.23 10.50 -28.51
CA VAL A 134 10.61 11.78 -28.88
C VAL A 134 9.98 12.39 -27.63
N ALA A 135 10.42 13.58 -27.23
CA ALA A 135 9.85 14.26 -26.07
C ALA A 135 8.34 14.46 -26.22
N SER A 136 7.58 14.13 -25.18
CA SER A 136 6.11 14.16 -25.20
C SER A 136 5.58 14.63 -23.85
N GLY A 137 5.81 15.91 -23.53
CA GLY A 137 5.43 16.55 -22.25
C GLY A 137 6.56 16.55 -21.21
N THR A 138 6.26 16.96 -19.98
CA THR A 138 7.24 17.02 -18.87
C THR A 138 7.72 15.62 -18.51
N ASP A 139 9.04 15.41 -18.52
CA ASP A 139 9.72 14.16 -18.16
C ASP A 139 9.12 12.88 -18.75
N SER A 140 8.67 12.97 -20.01
CA SER A 140 8.06 11.84 -20.71
C SER A 140 8.38 11.82 -22.20
N TYR A 141 8.43 10.61 -22.74
CA TYR A 141 8.86 10.33 -24.10
C TYR A 141 7.91 9.35 -24.78
N GLN A 142 7.72 9.53 -26.07
CA GLN A 142 7.30 8.44 -26.94
C GLN A 142 8.54 7.64 -27.33
N ILE A 143 8.45 6.32 -27.26
CA ILE A 143 9.48 5.39 -27.72
C ILE A 143 9.07 4.93 -29.12
N VAL A 144 9.73 5.45 -30.15
CA VAL A 144 9.35 5.26 -31.55
C VAL A 144 10.30 4.26 -32.19
N ASN A 145 9.79 3.22 -32.85
CA ASN A 145 10.64 2.31 -33.60
C ASN A 145 11.27 3.03 -34.80
N ASP A 146 12.58 2.85 -35.01
CA ASP A 146 13.35 3.58 -36.02
C ASP A 146 12.98 3.21 -37.47
N VAL A 147 12.33 2.07 -37.69
CA VAL A 147 11.87 1.63 -39.03
C VAL A 147 10.39 1.91 -39.23
N THR A 148 9.55 1.44 -38.31
CA THR A 148 8.10 1.50 -38.51
C THR A 148 7.54 2.91 -38.26
N GLY A 149 8.25 3.75 -37.50
CA GLY A 149 7.74 5.04 -37.05
C GLY A 149 6.59 4.93 -36.04
N LEU A 150 6.26 3.71 -35.59
CA LEU A 150 5.21 3.46 -34.61
C LEU A 150 5.75 3.57 -33.18
N CYS A 151 4.87 3.96 -32.26
CA CYS A 151 5.18 4.16 -30.85
C CYS A 151 4.91 2.89 -30.04
N LEU A 152 5.74 2.63 -29.04
CA LEU A 152 5.38 1.71 -27.97
C LEU A 152 4.15 2.21 -27.23
N SER A 153 3.20 1.31 -27.04
CA SER A 153 1.87 1.56 -26.52
C SER A 153 1.52 0.48 -25.51
N ASN A 154 0.97 0.90 -24.37
CA ASN A 154 0.26 0.02 -23.47
C ASN A 154 -1.14 -0.25 -24.08
N LYS A 155 -1.36 -1.50 -24.50
CA LYS A 155 -2.47 -1.86 -25.39
C LYS A 155 -3.82 -1.43 -24.81
N ASP A 156 -4.65 -0.80 -25.64
CA ASP A 156 -6.01 -0.33 -25.31
C ASP A 156 -6.09 0.60 -24.08
N ALA A 157 -4.97 1.18 -23.65
CA ALA A 157 -4.85 1.94 -22.41
C ALA A 157 -5.29 1.17 -21.14
N GLY A 158 -5.20 -0.17 -21.15
CA GLY A 158 -5.52 -0.99 -20.00
C GLY A 158 -4.67 -0.62 -18.77
N GLN A 159 -5.22 -0.81 -17.57
CA GLN A 159 -4.53 -0.48 -16.31
C GLN A 159 -4.15 -1.71 -15.48
N ASP A 160 -4.62 -2.90 -15.87
CA ASP A 160 -4.35 -4.14 -15.16
C ASP A 160 -2.93 -4.66 -15.37
N ASN A 161 -2.50 -5.53 -14.46
CA ASN A 161 -1.25 -6.26 -14.66
C ASN A 161 -1.37 -7.19 -15.86
N GLY A 162 -0.32 -7.24 -16.68
CA GLY A 162 -0.25 -8.14 -17.82
C GLY A 162 -0.72 -7.58 -19.16
N VAL A 163 -1.16 -6.31 -19.21
CA VAL A 163 -1.48 -5.66 -20.50
C VAL A 163 -0.24 -5.61 -21.39
N ALA A 164 -0.40 -6.04 -22.63
CA ALA A 164 0.69 -6.14 -23.60
C ALA A 164 1.29 -4.78 -23.95
N ILE A 165 2.61 -4.74 -24.12
CA ILE A 165 3.29 -3.60 -24.74
C ILE A 165 3.44 -3.88 -26.24
N VAL A 166 2.82 -3.05 -27.06
CA VAL A 166 2.69 -3.23 -28.51
C VAL A 166 3.16 -1.99 -29.27
N GLN A 167 3.35 -2.08 -30.59
CA GLN A 167 3.51 -0.90 -31.44
C GLN A 167 2.18 -0.38 -32.00
N GLU A 168 1.97 0.93 -32.00
CA GLU A 168 0.77 1.59 -32.54
C GLU A 168 1.12 2.96 -33.14
N THR A 169 0.18 3.56 -33.89
CA THR A 169 0.32 4.94 -34.35
C THR A 169 0.59 5.89 -33.18
N CYS A 170 1.61 6.72 -33.31
CA CYS A 170 1.98 7.69 -32.30
C CYS A 170 0.87 8.73 -32.09
N THR A 171 0.40 8.87 -30.84
CA THR A 171 -0.54 9.91 -30.41
C THR A 171 -0.13 10.45 -29.04
N ALA A 172 -0.65 11.62 -28.65
CA ALA A 172 -0.35 12.26 -27.36
C ALA A 172 -1.01 11.57 -26.14
N ASN A 173 -1.67 10.43 -26.33
CA ASN A 173 -2.36 9.71 -25.26
C ASN A 173 -1.37 9.18 -24.22
N THR A 174 -1.78 9.17 -22.96
CA THR A 174 -0.91 8.77 -21.83
C THR A 174 -0.47 7.31 -21.87
N ASN A 175 -1.16 6.43 -22.63
CA ASN A 175 -0.75 5.03 -22.81
C ASN A 175 0.39 4.83 -23.82
N LYS A 176 0.85 5.90 -24.49
CA LYS A 176 2.00 5.90 -25.42
C LYS A 176 3.15 6.77 -24.93
N ARG A 177 3.04 7.29 -23.71
CA ARG A 177 4.00 8.21 -23.11
C ARG A 177 4.65 7.52 -21.92
N TRP A 178 5.98 7.53 -21.93
CA TRP A 178 6.81 6.74 -21.04
C TRP A 178 7.73 7.64 -20.23
N ARG A 179 7.80 7.41 -18.92
CA ARG A 179 8.76 8.05 -18.02
C ARG A 179 9.93 7.12 -17.78
N PHE A 180 11.13 7.68 -17.77
CA PHE A 180 12.39 6.97 -17.50
C PHE A 180 12.86 7.34 -16.10
N ALA A 181 12.79 6.40 -15.17
CA ALA A 181 13.36 6.54 -13.84
C ALA A 181 14.75 5.87 -13.81
N PRO A 182 15.86 6.58 -13.59
CA PRO A 182 17.19 5.96 -13.54
C PRO A 182 17.25 4.82 -12.52
N ASP A 183 17.88 3.71 -12.90
CA ASP A 183 18.18 2.59 -12.00
C ASP A 183 19.22 3.05 -10.98
N GLY A 184 18.95 2.82 -9.70
CA GLY A 184 19.72 3.44 -8.62
C GLY A 184 19.36 4.92 -8.34
N SER A 185 18.51 5.57 -9.15
CA SER A 185 17.63 6.60 -8.57
C SER A 185 16.62 5.83 -7.74
N THR A 186 16.95 5.62 -6.47
CA THR A 186 15.90 5.28 -5.51
C THR A 186 14.86 6.37 -5.70
N GLN A 187 13.65 6.03 -6.17
CA GLN A 187 12.51 6.88 -5.91
C GLN A 187 12.62 7.19 -4.43
N GLN A 188 12.84 8.46 -4.09
CA GLN A 188 13.16 8.85 -2.73
C GLN A 188 12.09 8.20 -1.84
N PRO A 189 12.48 7.37 -0.86
CA PRO A 189 11.50 6.65 -0.08
C PRO A 189 10.55 7.66 0.53
N THR A 190 9.26 7.38 0.54
CA THR A 190 8.28 8.31 1.10
C THR A 190 8.64 8.64 2.56
N VAL A 191 9.09 7.65 3.33
CA VAL A 191 9.43 7.80 4.75
C VAL A 191 10.82 7.23 5.04
N ALA A 192 11.66 8.02 5.73
CA ALA A 192 12.89 7.53 6.34
C ALA A 192 13.25 8.35 7.59
N ALA A 193 13.46 7.67 8.73
CA ALA A 193 13.76 8.34 10.01
C ALA A 193 15.05 9.18 9.97
N ASP A 194 16.03 8.78 9.15
CA ASP A 194 17.32 9.45 8.93
C ASP A 194 17.21 10.74 8.08
N GLY A 195 16.02 11.07 7.58
CA GLY A 195 15.80 12.24 6.72
C GLY A 195 16.13 12.03 5.24
N THR A 196 16.47 10.81 4.82
CA THR A 196 16.71 10.50 3.40
C THR A 196 15.42 10.30 2.60
N GLY A 197 14.27 10.27 3.27
CA GLY A 197 12.94 10.18 2.65
C GLY A 197 12.26 11.53 2.48
N LEU A 198 11.12 11.55 1.78
CA LEU A 198 10.28 12.76 1.63
C LEU A 198 9.74 13.26 2.97
N HIS A 199 9.50 12.32 3.90
CA HIS A 199 9.06 12.58 5.26
C HIS A 199 9.91 11.79 6.26
N ARG A 200 10.02 12.31 7.49
CA ARG A 200 10.70 11.60 8.59
C ARG A 200 9.78 10.64 9.35
N THR A 201 8.47 10.86 9.27
CA THR A 201 7.47 10.08 10.01
C THR A 201 6.42 9.53 9.06
N VAL A 202 5.80 8.40 9.44
CA VAL A 202 4.72 7.78 8.68
C VAL A 202 3.48 8.68 8.67
N GLN A 203 3.14 9.32 9.80
CA GLN A 203 2.00 10.24 9.88
C GLN A 203 2.14 11.40 8.89
N ALA A 204 3.32 12.03 8.77
CA ALA A 204 3.52 13.14 7.85
C ALA A 204 3.31 12.74 6.37
N ALA A 205 3.67 11.51 6.00
CA ALA A 205 3.39 10.99 4.67
C ALA A 205 1.89 10.72 4.46
N VAL A 206 1.18 10.22 5.48
CA VAL A 206 -0.28 10.08 5.43
C VAL A 206 -0.95 11.44 5.29
N ASP A 207 -0.53 12.45 6.04
CA ASP A 207 -1.07 13.81 6.00
C ASP A 207 -0.91 14.45 4.62
N ALA A 208 0.26 14.24 3.98
CA ALA A 208 0.55 14.74 2.64
C ALA A 208 -0.21 14.04 1.51
N ALA A 209 -0.70 12.80 1.73
CA ALA A 209 -1.46 12.08 0.72
C ALA A 209 -2.77 12.82 0.34
N PRO A 210 -3.18 12.85 -0.94
CA PRO A 210 -4.42 13.50 -1.34
C PRO A 210 -5.64 12.82 -0.69
N THR A 211 -6.63 13.62 -0.32
CA THR A 211 -7.92 13.10 0.16
C THR A 211 -8.75 12.55 -1.01
N ASN A 212 -9.56 11.54 -0.74
CA ASN A 212 -10.49 10.91 -1.68
C ASN A 212 -9.84 10.45 -2.99
N SER A 213 -8.56 10.09 -2.97
CA SER A 213 -7.85 9.62 -4.16
C SER A 213 -8.49 8.34 -4.72
N PRO A 214 -8.91 8.33 -5.99
CA PRO A 214 -9.38 7.10 -6.64
C PRO A 214 -8.23 6.13 -6.92
N SER A 215 -7.00 6.63 -6.99
CA SER A 215 -5.79 5.85 -7.25
C SER A 215 -5.09 5.43 -5.96
N ARG A 216 -4.42 4.28 -5.99
CA ARG A 216 -3.59 3.78 -4.89
C ARG A 216 -2.40 4.70 -4.63
N ILE A 217 -2.22 5.10 -3.39
CA ILE A 217 -1.10 5.93 -2.92
C ILE A 217 -0.13 5.03 -2.16
N LEU A 218 1.08 4.89 -2.71
CA LEU A 218 2.14 4.10 -2.09
C LEU A 218 2.98 4.97 -1.16
N ILE A 219 3.09 4.56 0.09
CA ILE A 219 3.98 5.13 1.11
C ILE A 219 5.02 4.08 1.45
N THR A 220 6.21 4.21 0.86
CA THR A 220 7.34 3.32 1.13
C THR A 220 8.07 3.78 2.39
N ILE A 221 8.41 2.84 3.28
CA ILE A 221 9.00 3.14 4.60
C ILE A 221 10.34 2.41 4.71
N LYS A 222 11.44 3.16 4.85
CA LYS A 222 12.78 2.58 5.05
C LYS A 222 12.89 1.85 6.40
N PRO A 223 13.81 0.87 6.53
CA PRO A 223 14.18 0.31 7.83
C PRO A 223 14.42 1.37 8.91
N GLY A 224 13.88 1.13 10.10
CA GLY A 224 13.95 2.04 11.23
C GLY A 224 12.76 1.88 12.18
N THR A 225 12.87 2.55 13.33
CA THR A 225 11.81 2.64 14.34
C THR A 225 11.14 4.00 14.26
N TYR A 226 9.83 3.99 14.04
CA TYR A 226 8.96 5.14 13.89
C TYR A 226 8.03 5.20 15.10
N ARG A 227 8.48 5.91 16.15
CA ARG A 227 7.69 6.08 17.37
C ARG A 227 6.63 7.17 17.18
N GLY A 228 5.36 6.82 17.41
CA GLY A 228 4.23 7.74 17.36
C GLY A 228 2.97 7.08 16.82
N VAL A 229 1.84 7.73 17.05
CA VAL A 229 0.54 7.29 16.55
C VAL A 229 0.41 7.58 15.05
N VAL A 230 -0.12 6.61 14.30
CA VAL A 230 -0.43 6.75 12.87
C VAL A 230 -1.94 6.62 12.66
N THR A 231 -2.55 7.58 11.98
CA THR A 231 -3.98 7.56 11.62
C THR A 231 -4.14 7.70 10.11
N VAL A 232 -4.70 6.67 9.47
CA VAL A 232 -5.20 6.72 8.10
C VAL A 232 -6.72 6.99 8.17
N PRO A 233 -7.16 8.25 7.99
CA PRO A 233 -8.58 8.60 8.10
C PRO A 233 -9.41 8.01 6.96
N SER A 234 -10.72 7.91 7.16
CA SER A 234 -11.66 7.33 6.18
C SER A 234 -11.69 8.06 4.84
N ASN A 235 -11.37 9.36 4.82
CA ASN A 235 -11.25 10.18 3.61
C ASN A 235 -9.91 10.00 2.87
N LYS A 236 -9.05 9.07 3.27
CA LYS A 236 -7.82 8.69 2.54
C LYS A 236 -7.87 7.20 2.16
N PRO A 237 -8.72 6.82 1.19
CA PRO A 237 -8.80 5.44 0.71
C PRO A 237 -7.55 5.05 -0.10
N ASN A 238 -7.38 3.76 -0.35
CA ASN A 238 -6.33 3.20 -1.21
C ASN A 238 -4.88 3.50 -0.77
N ILE A 239 -4.64 3.75 0.52
CA ILE A 239 -3.30 3.94 1.05
C ILE A 239 -2.58 2.58 1.15
N THR A 240 -1.31 2.54 0.74
CA THR A 240 -0.43 1.38 0.92
C THR A 240 0.75 1.78 1.78
N PHE A 241 1.00 1.04 2.86
CA PHE A 241 2.28 1.05 3.57
C PHE A 241 3.12 -0.11 3.09
N GLU A 242 4.32 0.16 2.58
CA GLU A 242 5.27 -0.86 2.14
C GLU A 242 6.61 -0.64 2.84
N GLY A 243 7.01 -1.56 3.70
CA GLY A 243 8.34 -1.54 4.28
C GLY A 243 9.40 -1.96 3.26
N LEU A 244 10.52 -1.24 3.22
CA LEU A 244 11.64 -1.49 2.30
C LEU A 244 12.73 -2.39 2.93
N GLY A 245 12.47 -2.96 4.10
CA GLY A 245 13.38 -3.92 4.74
C GLY A 245 13.41 -5.26 4.00
N THR A 246 14.43 -6.07 4.26
CA THR A 246 14.47 -7.47 3.80
C THR A 246 13.55 -8.38 4.61
N SER A 247 13.02 -7.88 5.73
CA SER A 247 12.04 -8.56 6.57
C SER A 247 11.14 -7.54 7.28
N PRO A 248 9.92 -7.93 7.71
CA PRO A 248 8.98 -7.02 8.36
C PRO A 248 9.47 -6.50 9.71
N SER A 249 10.44 -7.17 10.34
CA SER A 249 11.04 -6.75 11.61
C SER A 249 11.93 -5.51 11.50
N GLN A 250 12.38 -5.15 10.29
CA GLN A 250 13.28 -4.01 10.10
C GLN A 250 12.56 -2.66 10.03
N VAL A 251 11.24 -2.65 9.81
CA VAL A 251 10.41 -1.43 9.78
C VAL A 251 9.40 -1.53 10.92
N LEU A 252 9.57 -0.73 11.96
CA LEU A 252 8.75 -0.78 13.18
C LEU A 252 7.99 0.53 13.38
N ILE A 253 6.66 0.49 13.34
CA ILE A 253 5.79 1.58 13.80
C ILE A 253 5.36 1.23 15.23
N VAL A 254 5.64 2.10 16.21
CA VAL A 254 5.49 1.76 17.62
C VAL A 254 4.98 2.91 18.49
N ASN A 255 4.16 2.59 19.48
CA ASN A 255 3.79 3.48 20.57
C ASN A 255 3.50 2.67 21.84
N ASN A 256 3.29 3.31 23.00
CA ASN A 256 3.03 2.63 24.29
C ASN A 256 1.78 3.17 25.02
N HIS A 257 0.80 3.69 24.30
CA HIS A 257 -0.46 4.09 24.94
C HIS A 257 -1.18 2.86 25.49
N SER A 258 -1.83 3.02 26.64
CA SER A 258 -2.65 1.99 27.29
C SER A 258 -4.06 2.50 27.55
N ALA A 259 -4.97 1.60 27.92
CA ALA A 259 -6.33 1.97 28.26
C ALA A 259 -6.43 2.85 29.50
N TYR A 260 -5.46 2.76 30.42
CA TYR A 260 -5.40 3.65 31.58
C TYR A 260 -5.32 5.13 31.16
N THR A 261 -4.61 5.43 30.07
CA THR A 261 -4.38 6.81 29.60
C THR A 261 -5.31 7.23 28.46
N HIS A 262 -5.74 6.29 27.61
CA HIS A 262 -6.44 6.60 26.35
C HIS A 262 -7.72 5.78 26.12
N GLY A 263 -8.10 4.91 27.07
CA GLY A 263 -9.10 3.86 26.83
C GLY A 263 -8.61 2.81 25.82
N THR A 264 -9.23 1.62 25.81
CA THR A 264 -8.80 0.51 24.94
C THR A 264 -8.69 0.94 23.49
N SER A 265 -9.78 1.43 22.89
CA SER A 265 -9.78 1.81 21.47
C SER A 265 -8.83 2.97 21.15
N GLY A 266 -8.65 3.92 22.08
CA GLY A 266 -7.79 5.09 21.93
C GLY A 266 -6.29 4.80 22.16
N SER A 267 -5.95 3.63 22.70
CA SER A 267 -4.57 3.21 22.96
C SER A 267 -3.80 2.79 21.69
N ALA A 268 -4.47 2.76 20.53
CA ALA A 268 -3.91 2.19 19.31
C ALA A 268 -2.64 2.90 18.82
N THR A 269 -1.63 2.12 18.40
CA THR A 269 -0.49 2.64 17.65
C THR A 269 -0.89 3.07 16.24
N ALA A 270 -1.75 2.31 15.58
CA ALA A 270 -2.28 2.63 14.26
C ALA A 270 -3.81 2.59 14.20
N PHE A 271 -4.43 3.68 13.74
CA PHE A 271 -5.85 3.79 13.42
C PHE A 271 -6.03 3.71 11.90
N LEU A 272 -6.59 2.61 11.40
CA LEU A 272 -6.67 2.32 9.96
C LEU A 272 -8.15 2.35 9.52
N ASN A 273 -8.61 3.51 9.04
CA ASN A 273 -10.02 3.75 8.70
C ASN A 273 -10.27 3.95 7.19
N GLY A 274 -9.23 4.23 6.40
CA GLY A 274 -9.32 4.36 4.95
C GLY A 274 -9.58 3.01 4.28
N ARG A 275 -10.69 2.88 3.54
CA ARG A 275 -11.00 1.66 2.77
C ARG A 275 -9.89 1.32 1.78
N ASP A 276 -9.82 0.04 1.40
CA ASP A 276 -8.84 -0.50 0.43
C ASP A 276 -7.36 -0.34 0.88
N PHE A 277 -7.15 -0.19 2.19
CA PHE A 277 -5.84 -0.10 2.81
C PHE A 277 -5.02 -1.38 2.60
N LEU A 278 -3.72 -1.23 2.38
CA LEU A 278 -2.77 -2.34 2.28
C LEU A 278 -1.54 -2.06 3.14
N ALA A 279 -1.12 -3.03 3.96
CA ALA A 279 0.18 -3.04 4.61
C ALA A 279 1.01 -4.24 4.13
N VAL A 280 2.28 -4.00 3.81
CA VAL A 280 3.23 -5.02 3.35
C VAL A 280 4.57 -4.85 4.07
N ASN A 281 5.15 -5.97 4.53
CA ASN A 281 6.54 -6.07 4.98
C ASN A 281 6.93 -5.06 6.09
N LEU A 282 6.14 -4.99 7.15
CA LEU A 282 6.41 -4.11 8.29
C LEU A 282 5.86 -4.66 9.61
N THR A 283 6.29 -4.07 10.72
CA THR A 283 5.79 -4.35 12.07
C THR A 283 5.02 -3.14 12.61
N ILE A 284 3.84 -3.38 13.18
CA ILE A 284 3.10 -2.40 14.00
C ILE A 284 3.02 -2.97 15.42
N SER A 285 3.49 -2.22 16.41
CA SER A 285 3.59 -2.69 17.79
C SER A 285 2.98 -1.70 18.76
N ASN A 286 2.31 -2.19 19.78
CA ASN A 286 2.18 -1.44 21.04
C ASN A 286 3.18 -2.02 22.04
N ASP A 287 4.11 -1.21 22.54
CA ASP A 287 5.18 -1.64 23.45
C ASP A 287 4.93 -1.25 24.92
N PHE A 288 3.67 -1.02 25.29
CA PHE A 288 3.27 -0.90 26.69
C PHE A 288 3.54 -2.20 27.45
N ASP A 289 4.20 -2.10 28.61
CA ASP A 289 4.46 -3.23 29.51
C ASP A 289 3.23 -3.48 30.40
N GLU A 290 2.51 -4.59 30.17
CA GLU A 290 1.31 -4.96 30.93
C GLU A 290 1.55 -5.16 32.43
N ASN A 291 2.80 -5.31 32.88
CA ASN A 291 3.16 -5.50 34.29
C ASN A 291 3.54 -4.19 35.00
N SER A 292 3.58 -3.08 34.25
CA SER A 292 3.99 -1.77 34.79
C SER A 292 2.88 -1.05 35.58
N THR A 293 1.63 -1.50 35.48
CA THR A 293 0.47 -0.95 36.19
C THR A 293 -0.44 -2.07 36.74
N PRO A 294 -1.26 -1.82 37.77
CA PRO A 294 -2.19 -2.83 38.31
C PRO A 294 -3.53 -2.89 37.56
N GLU A 295 -3.84 -1.89 36.73
CA GLU A 295 -5.06 -1.81 35.93
C GLU A 295 -4.81 -1.13 34.58
N GLY A 296 -5.80 -1.23 33.67
CA GLY A 296 -5.77 -0.59 32.36
C GLY A 296 -4.74 -1.17 31.38
N HIS A 297 -4.51 -2.49 31.46
CA HIS A 297 -3.46 -3.19 30.72
C HIS A 297 -3.67 -3.26 29.20
N GLN A 298 -4.89 -3.00 28.72
CA GLN A 298 -5.19 -3.07 27.28
C GLN A 298 -4.33 -2.06 26.51
N ALA A 299 -3.66 -2.51 25.46
CA ALA A 299 -2.75 -1.68 24.69
C ALA A 299 -2.74 -2.12 23.22
N VAL A 300 -3.51 -1.40 22.40
CA VAL A 300 -3.80 -1.79 21.02
C VAL A 300 -2.62 -1.46 20.10
N ALA A 301 -2.18 -2.40 19.27
CA ALA A 301 -1.24 -2.12 18.17
C ALA A 301 -2.00 -1.56 16.97
N VAL A 302 -3.08 -2.22 16.56
CA VAL A 302 -3.91 -1.80 15.42
C VAL A 302 -5.38 -1.70 15.81
N ASN A 303 -5.98 -0.54 15.55
CA ASN A 303 -7.41 -0.31 15.54
C ASN A 303 -7.86 -0.19 14.08
N LEU A 304 -8.52 -1.24 13.58
CA LEU A 304 -8.90 -1.38 12.17
C LEU A 304 -10.39 -1.10 11.99
N GLY A 305 -10.72 -0.01 11.30
CA GLY A 305 -12.07 0.34 10.87
C GLY A 305 -12.29 0.24 9.36
N ALA A 306 -11.21 0.01 8.58
CA ALA A 306 -11.24 -0.01 7.13
C ALA A 306 -11.96 -1.23 6.55
N ASP A 307 -12.81 -0.96 5.56
CA ASP A 307 -13.35 -1.97 4.67
C ASP A 307 -12.31 -2.36 3.59
N ARG A 308 -12.28 -3.65 3.23
CA ARG A 308 -11.36 -4.23 2.25
C ARG A 308 -9.86 -4.03 2.57
N ALA A 309 -9.50 -4.09 3.85
CA ALA A 309 -8.10 -3.96 4.26
C ALA A 309 -7.32 -5.26 4.03
N VAL A 310 -6.05 -5.13 3.65
CA VAL A 310 -5.14 -6.27 3.42
C VAL A 310 -3.83 -6.08 4.19
N PHE A 311 -3.36 -7.15 4.84
CA PHE A 311 -2.06 -7.23 5.48
C PHE A 311 -1.30 -8.41 4.89
N ARG A 312 -0.08 -8.19 4.38
CA ARG A 312 0.77 -9.25 3.80
C ARG A 312 2.17 -9.17 4.37
N ASP A 313 2.68 -10.26 4.93
CA ASP A 313 4.01 -10.24 5.56
C ASP A 313 4.12 -9.11 6.61
N VAL A 314 3.12 -9.03 7.50
CA VAL A 314 3.05 -8.02 8.56
C VAL A 314 3.17 -8.68 9.92
N ARG A 315 3.79 -7.98 10.87
CA ARG A 315 3.83 -8.38 12.27
C ARG A 315 3.01 -7.41 13.13
N LEU A 316 2.04 -7.91 13.88
CA LEU A 316 1.32 -7.15 14.90
C LEU A 316 1.76 -7.63 16.27
N LEU A 317 2.36 -6.73 17.06
CA LEU A 317 2.95 -7.07 18.36
C LEU A 317 2.28 -6.28 19.49
N GLY A 318 2.01 -6.95 20.59
CA GLY A 318 1.51 -6.34 21.81
C GLY A 318 1.38 -7.37 22.91
N ASP A 319 0.61 -7.03 23.94
CA ASP A 319 0.19 -7.92 25.01
C ASP A 319 -1.34 -8.04 25.00
N GLN A 320 -2.04 -7.46 25.98
CA GLN A 320 -3.50 -7.46 26.01
C GLN A 320 -4.09 -6.53 24.93
N ASP A 321 -5.10 -7.02 24.20
CA ASP A 321 -5.86 -6.28 23.17
C ASP A 321 -5.01 -5.81 21.95
N THR A 322 -4.03 -6.60 21.50
CA THR A 322 -3.11 -6.23 20.40
C THR A 322 -3.82 -5.77 19.10
N PHE A 323 -4.90 -6.43 18.68
CA PHE A 323 -5.55 -6.15 17.39
C PHE A 323 -7.08 -6.04 17.49
N LEU A 324 -7.57 -4.81 17.38
CA LEU A 324 -9.00 -4.49 17.33
C LEU A 324 -9.51 -4.46 15.88
N VAL A 325 -10.38 -5.41 15.54
CA VAL A 325 -11.11 -5.48 14.27
C VAL A 325 -12.53 -4.94 14.48
N ASN A 326 -12.73 -3.64 14.21
CA ASN A 326 -14.01 -2.98 14.47
C ASN A 326 -15.14 -3.52 13.58
N ASP A 327 -16.36 -3.23 13.98
CA ASP A 327 -17.58 -3.72 13.33
C ASP A 327 -17.67 -3.36 11.84
N SER A 328 -17.15 -2.22 11.40
CA SER A 328 -17.17 -1.83 9.98
C SER A 328 -16.15 -2.57 9.11
N ALA A 329 -15.18 -3.26 9.71
CA ALA A 329 -14.04 -3.81 8.98
C ALA A 329 -14.38 -5.12 8.26
N ARG A 330 -13.89 -5.24 7.02
CA ARG A 330 -13.68 -6.51 6.32
C ARG A 330 -12.22 -6.59 5.91
N ALA A 331 -11.50 -7.62 6.33
CA ALA A 331 -10.05 -7.65 6.20
C ALA A 331 -9.45 -9.03 5.93
N TYR A 332 -8.30 -9.03 5.26
CA TYR A 332 -7.54 -10.23 4.94
C TYR A 332 -6.08 -10.08 5.36
N MET A 333 -5.62 -10.94 6.25
CA MET A 333 -4.22 -11.02 6.66
C MET A 333 -3.62 -12.32 6.16
N VAL A 334 -2.46 -12.25 5.49
CA VAL A 334 -1.81 -13.43 4.93
C VAL A 334 -0.30 -13.44 5.13
N ASP A 335 0.27 -14.63 5.35
CA ASP A 335 1.72 -14.83 5.54
C ASP A 335 2.29 -13.91 6.63
N SER A 336 1.55 -13.74 7.73
CA SER A 336 1.77 -12.70 8.72
C SER A 336 1.94 -13.28 10.13
N TYR A 337 2.17 -12.42 11.10
CA TYR A 337 2.36 -12.78 12.49
C TYR A 337 1.57 -11.87 13.43
N VAL A 338 0.94 -12.45 14.45
CA VAL A 338 0.27 -11.71 15.53
C VAL A 338 0.66 -12.33 16.88
N GLU A 339 1.03 -11.51 17.86
CA GLU A 339 1.27 -11.98 19.22
C GLU A 339 0.54 -11.12 20.26
N GLY A 340 0.27 -11.71 21.43
CA GLY A 340 -0.31 -11.02 22.57
C GLY A 340 -0.56 -11.95 23.75
N THR A 341 -1.34 -11.50 24.74
CA THR A 341 -1.63 -12.25 25.97
C THR A 341 -3.12 -12.55 26.12
N VAL A 342 -3.92 -11.55 26.48
CA VAL A 342 -5.37 -11.64 26.71
C VAL A 342 -6.11 -10.93 25.58
N ASP A 343 -7.11 -11.59 25.00
CA ASP A 343 -8.05 -11.01 24.01
C ASP A 343 -7.35 -10.32 22.83
N PHE A 344 -6.15 -10.76 22.48
CA PHE A 344 -5.25 -9.97 21.65
C PHE A 344 -5.68 -9.89 20.18
N ILE A 345 -6.72 -10.63 19.78
CA ILE A 345 -7.48 -10.43 18.55
C ILE A 345 -8.97 -10.31 18.91
N PHE A 346 -9.55 -9.12 18.77
CA PHE A 346 -10.90 -8.84 19.28
C PHE A 346 -11.72 -7.91 18.38
N GLY A 347 -13.02 -7.84 18.65
CA GLY A 347 -13.97 -7.00 17.91
C GLY A 347 -14.97 -7.78 17.04
N GLY A 348 -15.79 -7.05 16.27
CA GLY A 348 -16.97 -7.57 15.58
C GLY A 348 -16.95 -7.44 14.06
N GLY A 349 -15.81 -7.09 13.47
CA GLY A 349 -15.61 -7.10 12.02
C GLY A 349 -15.47 -8.52 11.44
N THR A 350 -15.37 -8.60 10.12
CA THR A 350 -15.16 -9.85 9.39
C THR A 350 -13.71 -9.95 8.95
N MET A 351 -12.98 -10.95 9.42
CA MET A 351 -11.55 -11.06 9.13
C MET A 351 -11.11 -12.50 8.89
N VAL A 352 -10.28 -12.69 7.86
CA VAL A 352 -9.60 -13.95 7.58
C VAL A 352 -8.10 -13.79 7.84
N PHE A 353 -7.57 -14.61 8.74
CA PHE A 353 -6.15 -14.84 8.98
C PHE A 353 -5.73 -16.10 8.22
N HIS A 354 -4.92 -15.96 7.19
CA HIS A 354 -4.54 -17.06 6.28
C HIS A 354 -3.03 -17.28 6.31
N ARG A 355 -2.56 -18.50 6.65
CA ARG A 355 -1.10 -18.74 6.83
C ARG A 355 -0.48 -17.73 7.79
N THR A 356 -1.22 -17.38 8.84
CA THR A 356 -0.76 -16.46 9.88
C THR A 356 -0.24 -17.28 11.05
N SER A 357 0.91 -16.89 11.59
CA SER A 357 1.42 -17.40 12.86
C SER A 357 0.85 -16.55 14.00
N VAL A 358 0.18 -17.19 14.95
CA VAL A 358 -0.45 -16.54 16.11
C VAL A 358 0.21 -17.08 17.36
N TYR A 359 0.79 -16.20 18.18
CA TYR A 359 1.59 -16.58 19.35
C TYR A 359 1.04 -15.98 20.64
N GLU A 360 0.61 -16.84 21.56
CA GLU A 360 0.19 -16.41 22.89
C GLU A 360 1.40 -16.37 23.84
N LYS A 361 1.76 -15.17 24.28
CA LYS A 361 3.03 -14.87 24.96
C LYS A 361 3.00 -15.23 26.44
N ARG A 362 1.83 -15.25 27.08
CA ARG A 362 1.71 -15.43 28.53
C ARG A 362 1.88 -16.90 28.90
N SER A 363 2.89 -17.21 29.71
CA SER A 363 3.16 -18.60 30.09
C SER A 363 2.02 -19.23 30.89
N THR A 364 1.17 -18.42 31.51
CA THR A 364 -0.04 -18.86 32.24
C THR A 364 -1.26 -19.06 31.34
N GLY A 365 -1.17 -18.73 30.05
CA GLY A 365 -2.28 -18.83 29.11
C GLY A 365 -3.19 -17.60 29.12
N GLY A 366 -3.92 -17.43 28.02
CA GLY A 366 -4.99 -16.46 27.88
C GLY A 366 -5.95 -16.84 26.76
N PRO A 367 -7.11 -16.16 26.66
CA PRO A 367 -7.96 -16.23 25.48
C PRO A 367 -7.29 -15.52 24.30
N ILE A 368 -7.13 -16.22 23.17
CA ILE A 368 -6.60 -15.63 21.93
C ILE A 368 -7.58 -14.62 21.35
N THR A 369 -8.87 -14.98 21.30
CA THR A 369 -9.91 -14.12 20.73
C THR A 369 -10.95 -13.64 21.73
N ALA A 370 -11.39 -12.40 21.54
CA ALA A 370 -12.61 -11.86 22.15
C ALA A 370 -13.54 -11.26 21.08
N ALA A 371 -14.22 -12.13 20.35
CA ALA A 371 -15.09 -11.68 19.26
C ALA A 371 -16.38 -11.04 19.79
N SER A 372 -16.86 -10.01 19.09
CA SER A 372 -18.12 -9.30 19.36
C SER A 372 -19.04 -9.24 18.14
N THR A 373 -18.90 -10.21 17.23
CA THR A 373 -19.69 -10.28 16.00
C THR A 373 -21.18 -10.16 16.29
N ALA A 374 -21.84 -9.24 15.60
CA ALA A 374 -23.27 -9.00 15.76
C ALA A 374 -24.10 -10.17 15.18
N ALA A 375 -25.34 -10.32 15.66
CA ALA A 375 -26.19 -11.47 15.33
C ALA A 375 -26.51 -11.56 13.83
N GLU A 376 -26.76 -10.41 13.21
CA GLU A 376 -27.07 -10.23 11.80
C GLU A 376 -25.87 -10.49 10.87
N LYS A 377 -24.64 -10.41 11.40
CA LYS A 377 -23.44 -10.76 10.65
C LYS A 377 -23.20 -12.26 10.71
N ARG A 378 -23.16 -12.89 9.53
CA ARG A 378 -22.88 -14.32 9.41
C ARG A 378 -21.43 -14.68 9.74
N TYR A 379 -20.47 -13.81 9.40
CA TYR A 379 -19.04 -14.07 9.50
C TYR A 379 -18.35 -13.07 10.42
N GLY A 380 -17.55 -13.59 11.36
CA GLY A 380 -16.66 -12.85 12.23
C GLY A 380 -15.21 -13.18 11.90
N LEU A 381 -14.50 -13.80 12.84
CA LEU A 381 -13.07 -14.09 12.73
C LEU A 381 -12.83 -15.51 12.22
N MET A 382 -11.94 -15.66 11.24
CA MET A 382 -11.50 -16.96 10.73
C MET A 382 -9.99 -17.08 10.77
N PHE A 383 -9.49 -18.19 11.31
CA PHE A 383 -8.12 -18.66 11.15
C PHE A 383 -8.14 -19.82 10.16
N TYR A 384 -7.49 -19.63 9.03
CA TYR A 384 -7.45 -20.57 7.92
C TYR A 384 -6.00 -20.94 7.61
N GLN A 385 -5.68 -22.23 7.59
CA GLN A 385 -4.34 -22.72 7.28
C GLN A 385 -3.23 -21.98 8.06
N SER A 386 -3.55 -21.63 9.31
CA SER A 386 -2.72 -20.83 10.18
C SER A 386 -1.99 -21.74 11.19
N THR A 387 -1.09 -21.15 11.97
CA THR A 387 -0.39 -21.86 13.05
C THR A 387 -0.59 -21.12 14.36
N ILE A 388 -1.10 -21.82 15.38
CA ILE A 388 -1.35 -21.27 16.71
C ILE A 388 -0.39 -21.90 17.72
N THR A 389 0.50 -21.09 18.26
CA THR A 389 1.53 -21.46 19.24
C THR A 389 1.45 -20.55 20.46
N GLY A 390 2.24 -20.86 21.49
CA GLY A 390 2.28 -20.07 22.70
C GLY A 390 3.41 -20.52 23.62
N SER A 391 3.68 -19.72 24.64
CA SER A 391 4.70 -19.99 25.65
C SER A 391 4.24 -20.95 26.74
N GLY A 392 2.92 -21.12 26.88
CA GLY A 392 2.29 -22.01 27.83
C GLY A 392 2.19 -23.46 27.36
N SER A 393 1.57 -24.30 28.19
CA SER A 393 1.29 -25.70 27.90
C SER A 393 -0.11 -26.05 28.40
N ASN A 394 -1.00 -26.35 27.46
CA ASN A 394 -2.39 -26.77 27.69
C ASN A 394 -3.20 -25.81 28.58
N ASN A 395 -2.97 -24.50 28.47
CA ASN A 395 -3.58 -23.46 29.30
C ASN A 395 -4.15 -22.26 28.52
N THR A 396 -3.79 -22.09 27.24
CA THR A 396 -4.34 -21.07 26.34
C THR A 396 -5.72 -21.48 25.83
N THR A 397 -6.70 -20.56 25.76
CA THR A 397 -8.01 -20.80 25.12
C THR A 397 -8.06 -20.14 23.75
N LEU A 398 -8.79 -20.76 22.82
CA LEU A 398 -9.04 -20.24 21.47
C LEU A 398 -9.83 -18.93 21.51
N GLY A 399 -10.74 -18.76 22.47
CA GLY A 399 -11.43 -17.50 22.66
C GLY A 399 -12.55 -17.48 23.67
N ARG A 400 -13.17 -16.31 23.77
CA ARG A 400 -14.34 -16.01 24.61
C ARG A 400 -15.28 -14.98 23.96
N PRO A 401 -16.58 -14.97 24.27
CA PRO A 401 -17.54 -14.10 23.60
C PRO A 401 -17.66 -12.73 24.28
N TRP A 402 -17.03 -11.70 23.71
CA TRP A 402 -17.23 -10.33 24.22
C TRP A 402 -18.68 -9.84 24.04
N ARG A 403 -19.40 -10.38 23.05
CA ARG A 403 -20.86 -10.23 22.89
C ARG A 403 -21.52 -11.58 22.61
N PRO A 404 -22.84 -11.75 22.87
CA PRO A 404 -23.51 -13.05 22.82
C PRO A 404 -23.35 -13.83 21.49
N ASN A 405 -23.34 -13.13 20.35
CA ASN A 405 -23.32 -13.75 19.02
C ASN A 405 -21.92 -13.83 18.39
N ALA A 406 -20.87 -13.71 19.22
CA ALA A 406 -19.47 -13.82 18.82
C ALA A 406 -19.24 -15.00 17.87
N GLN A 407 -18.51 -14.77 16.77
CA GLN A 407 -18.25 -15.80 15.76
C GLN A 407 -16.75 -15.94 15.52
N VAL A 408 -16.25 -17.15 15.75
CA VAL A 408 -14.85 -17.50 15.53
C VAL A 408 -14.79 -18.90 14.91
N LEU A 409 -13.98 -19.04 13.86
CA LEU A 409 -13.71 -20.32 13.22
C LEU A 409 -12.21 -20.55 13.10
N TYR A 410 -11.72 -21.66 13.65
CA TYR A 410 -10.40 -22.21 13.34
C TYR A 410 -10.57 -23.37 12.37
N ARG A 411 -10.06 -23.25 11.14
CA ARG A 411 -10.18 -24.30 10.12
C ARG A 411 -8.84 -24.61 9.45
N GLU A 412 -8.58 -25.90 9.25
CA GLU A 412 -7.35 -26.42 8.65
C GLU A 412 -6.09 -25.83 9.31
N THR A 413 -6.19 -25.49 10.60
CA THR A 413 -5.20 -24.72 11.33
C THR A 413 -4.44 -25.64 12.29
N SER A 414 -3.13 -25.47 12.37
CA SER A 414 -2.28 -26.21 13.29
C SER A 414 -2.36 -25.59 14.68
N LEU A 415 -2.86 -26.36 15.66
CA LEU A 415 -2.98 -26.00 17.07
C LEU A 415 -1.91 -26.75 17.86
N SER A 416 -0.93 -26.02 18.40
CA SER A 416 0.11 -26.62 19.24
C SER A 416 -0.40 -27.04 20.63
N GLY A 417 0.45 -27.73 21.40
CA GLY A 417 0.14 -28.16 22.77
C GLY A 417 -0.11 -27.02 23.78
N THR A 418 0.05 -25.75 23.41
CA THR A 418 -0.34 -24.61 24.26
C THR A 418 -1.84 -24.56 24.49
N ILE A 419 -2.64 -25.02 23.52
CA ILE A 419 -4.10 -24.91 23.56
C ILE A 419 -4.69 -25.91 24.55
N ARG A 420 -5.56 -25.41 25.43
CA ARG A 420 -6.29 -26.19 26.42
C ARG A 420 -7.27 -27.15 25.75
N THR A 421 -6.94 -28.44 25.74
CA THR A 421 -7.68 -29.46 24.99
C THR A 421 -9.06 -29.79 25.55
N SER A 422 -9.24 -29.76 26.88
CA SER A 422 -10.51 -30.14 27.53
C SER A 422 -11.58 -29.05 27.48
N GLN A 423 -11.16 -27.78 27.43
CA GLN A 423 -12.02 -26.60 27.46
C GLN A 423 -11.32 -25.45 26.70
N PRO A 424 -11.30 -25.48 25.36
CA PRO A 424 -10.59 -24.48 24.57
C PRO A 424 -11.36 -23.17 24.41
N TRP A 425 -12.62 -23.12 24.83
CA TRP A 425 -13.45 -21.91 24.83
C TRP A 425 -13.83 -21.56 26.26
N THR A 426 -13.94 -20.27 26.59
CA THR A 426 -14.32 -19.82 27.94
C THR A 426 -15.38 -18.74 27.88
N ASP A 427 -16.15 -18.60 28.96
CA ASP A 427 -17.13 -17.53 29.10
C ASP A 427 -16.44 -16.17 29.28
N MET A 428 -17.18 -15.09 29.00
CA MET A 428 -16.76 -13.72 29.30
C MET A 428 -17.92 -12.99 29.96
N SER A 429 -17.77 -12.66 31.24
CA SER A 429 -18.86 -12.12 32.06
C SER A 429 -20.12 -13.00 31.92
N ASP A 430 -21.27 -12.43 31.59
CA ASP A 430 -22.54 -13.16 31.43
C ASP A 430 -22.70 -13.85 30.06
N ASN A 431 -21.78 -13.64 29.11
CA ASN A 431 -21.86 -14.27 27.80
C ASN A 431 -21.25 -15.67 27.86
N SER A 432 -22.07 -16.69 27.62
CA SER A 432 -21.57 -18.06 27.56
C SER A 432 -20.94 -18.40 26.21
N TRP A 433 -19.81 -19.11 26.22
CA TRP A 433 -19.21 -19.67 25.00
C TRP A 433 -20.14 -20.66 24.30
N ARG A 434 -21.09 -21.27 25.02
CA ARG A 434 -22.06 -22.23 24.47
C ARG A 434 -23.10 -21.58 23.57
N ASP A 435 -23.39 -20.30 23.79
CA ASP A 435 -24.33 -19.52 22.98
C ASP A 435 -23.63 -18.81 21.81
N ALA A 436 -22.29 -18.77 21.83
CA ALA A 436 -21.47 -18.20 20.77
C ALA A 436 -21.32 -19.15 19.57
N ARG A 437 -20.97 -18.58 18.41
CA ARG A 437 -20.75 -19.30 17.16
C ARG A 437 -19.28 -19.68 17.01
N PHE A 438 -18.76 -20.44 17.98
CA PHE A 438 -17.38 -20.92 18.02
C PHE A 438 -17.26 -22.32 17.43
N LEU A 439 -16.43 -22.44 16.39
CA LEU A 439 -16.41 -23.61 15.54
C LEU A 439 -14.96 -23.98 15.17
N GLU A 440 -14.75 -25.27 14.94
CA GLU A 440 -13.49 -25.82 14.45
C GLU A 440 -13.73 -26.71 13.22
N TYR A 441 -12.73 -26.85 12.35
CA TYR A 441 -12.82 -27.75 11.19
C TYR A 441 -11.45 -28.27 10.77
N ARG A 442 -11.24 -29.60 10.88
CA ARG A 442 -10.01 -30.27 10.42
C ARG A 442 -8.71 -29.61 10.92
N ASN A 443 -8.72 -29.12 12.15
CA ASN A 443 -7.51 -28.63 12.81
C ASN A 443 -6.57 -29.80 13.14
N THR A 444 -5.27 -29.55 13.16
CA THR A 444 -4.23 -30.57 13.43
C THR A 444 -3.34 -30.14 14.59
N GLY A 445 -2.46 -31.03 15.07
CA GLY A 445 -1.51 -30.73 16.14
C GLY A 445 -2.00 -31.12 17.53
N ALA A 446 -1.12 -31.05 18.53
CA ALA A 446 -1.37 -31.56 19.88
C ALA A 446 -2.48 -30.80 20.65
N GLY A 447 -2.79 -29.57 20.25
CA GLY A 447 -3.90 -28.79 20.77
C GLY A 447 -5.24 -29.04 20.06
N ALA A 448 -5.22 -29.77 18.94
CA ALA A 448 -6.42 -30.14 18.20
C ALA A 448 -7.07 -31.41 18.78
N GLY A 449 -8.36 -31.61 18.48
CA GLY A 449 -9.12 -32.75 18.99
C GLY A 449 -10.62 -32.48 18.98
N THR A 450 -11.39 -33.47 19.43
CA THR A 450 -12.85 -33.43 19.43
C THR A 450 -13.39 -33.81 20.81
N ASN A 451 -14.31 -33.01 21.36
CA ASN A 451 -15.08 -33.33 22.56
C ASN A 451 -16.35 -32.45 22.62
N SER A 452 -17.18 -32.63 23.65
CA SER A 452 -18.43 -31.87 23.84
C SER A 452 -18.24 -30.36 24.00
N ASN A 453 -17.02 -29.89 24.23
CA ASN A 453 -16.66 -28.49 24.35
C ASN A 453 -15.93 -27.96 23.11
N ARG A 454 -15.96 -28.69 21.99
CA ARG A 454 -15.29 -28.33 20.72
C ARG A 454 -16.22 -28.50 19.53
N PRO A 455 -17.19 -27.58 19.32
CA PRO A 455 -18.12 -27.68 18.19
C PRO A 455 -17.37 -27.77 16.86
N GLN A 456 -17.69 -28.80 16.06
CA GLN A 456 -17.06 -29.05 14.76
C GLN A 456 -18.01 -28.69 13.63
N LEU A 457 -17.48 -28.12 12.55
CA LEU A 457 -18.18 -28.08 11.27
C LEU A 457 -18.16 -29.47 10.61
N SER A 458 -19.28 -29.85 10.00
CA SER A 458 -19.29 -30.90 8.98
C SER A 458 -18.66 -30.40 7.68
N ASP A 459 -18.28 -31.33 6.79
CA ASP A 459 -17.75 -30.99 5.46
C ASP A 459 -18.74 -30.14 4.64
N ALA A 460 -20.03 -30.45 4.71
CA ALA A 460 -21.09 -29.69 4.02
C ALA A 460 -21.17 -28.25 4.55
N GLN A 461 -21.13 -28.07 5.88
CA GLN A 461 -21.09 -26.74 6.46
C GLN A 461 -19.78 -26.01 6.14
N ALA A 462 -18.64 -26.70 6.12
CA ALA A 462 -17.35 -26.08 5.81
C ALA A 462 -17.30 -25.48 4.38
N GLY A 463 -18.09 -26.01 3.45
CA GLY A 463 -18.31 -25.42 2.12
C GLY A 463 -19.00 -24.04 2.16
N GLU A 464 -19.68 -23.71 3.26
CA GLU A 464 -20.29 -22.41 3.52
C GLU A 464 -19.38 -21.42 4.26
N TYR A 465 -18.25 -21.89 4.81
CA TYR A 465 -17.35 -21.08 5.61
C TYR A 465 -15.96 -21.01 4.95
N THR A 466 -15.90 -20.68 3.66
CA THR A 466 -14.62 -20.48 2.95
C THR A 466 -14.10 -19.05 3.15
N PRO A 467 -12.77 -18.83 3.06
CA PRO A 467 -12.19 -17.50 3.02
C PRO A 467 -12.87 -16.55 2.00
N GLN A 468 -13.17 -17.07 0.80
CA GLN A 468 -13.85 -16.31 -0.25
C GLN A 468 -15.27 -15.90 0.18
N LYS A 469 -16.03 -16.79 0.82
CA LYS A 469 -17.37 -16.47 1.34
C LYS A 469 -17.33 -15.49 2.51
N TYR A 470 -16.33 -15.57 3.37
CA TYR A 470 -16.11 -14.61 4.46
C TYR A 470 -15.90 -13.19 3.95
N LEU A 471 -15.05 -13.05 2.94
CA LEU A 471 -14.65 -11.75 2.40
C LEU A 471 -15.56 -11.26 1.28
N ALA A 472 -16.45 -12.10 0.78
CA ALA A 472 -17.42 -11.73 -0.22
C ALA A 472 -18.26 -10.53 0.24
N GLY A 473 -18.54 -9.66 -0.71
CA GLY A 473 -19.56 -8.62 -0.59
C GLY A 473 -20.27 -8.43 -1.92
N THR A 474 -21.13 -7.43 -1.97
CA THR A 474 -21.78 -7.01 -3.21
C THR A 474 -20.84 -6.29 -4.17
N ASP A 475 -19.58 -6.08 -3.77
CA ASP A 475 -18.56 -5.29 -4.45
C ASP A 475 -17.51 -6.13 -5.21
N GLY A 476 -17.65 -7.46 -5.21
CA GLY A 476 -16.75 -8.35 -5.94
C GLY A 476 -15.32 -8.42 -5.38
N TRP A 477 -15.09 -7.95 -4.15
CA TRP A 477 -13.76 -8.01 -3.53
C TRP A 477 -13.32 -9.46 -3.29
N ASN A 478 -12.22 -9.87 -3.93
CA ASN A 478 -11.60 -11.17 -3.73
C ASN A 478 -10.07 -11.02 -3.56
N PRO A 479 -9.58 -10.79 -2.33
CA PRO A 479 -8.15 -10.63 -2.08
C PRO A 479 -7.37 -11.95 -2.03
N ILE A 480 -8.07 -13.09 -2.09
CA ILE A 480 -7.48 -14.44 -2.00
C ILE A 480 -7.01 -14.97 -3.36
N GLY A 481 -7.55 -14.45 -4.47
CA GLY A 481 -7.28 -14.93 -5.83
C GLY A 481 -8.38 -15.82 -6.35
#